data_AF-A0A2H0MFG0-F1
#
_entry.id   AF-A0A2H0MFG0-F1
#
_cell.length_a   1.000
_cell.length_b   1.000
_cell.length_c   1.000
_cell.angle_alpha   90.00
_cell.angle_beta   90.00
_cell.angle_gamma   90.00
#
_symmetry.space_group_name_H-M   'P 1'
#
loop_
_entity.id
_entity.type
_entity.pdbx_description
1 polymer ?
#
loop_
_entity_poly.entity_id
_entity_poly.type
_entity_poly.pdbx_seq_one_letter_code
_entity_poly.pdbx_strand_id
1 'polypeptide(L)'
;MEAQVIKNKSHHDKYLAEIESLMGKDPLPESRIGKRLELLVTLVEAYEREHYFIGKPDPIEAIKIRMEDMGLKQKDLVPYIGSQSKVSEVLSGKRSLSI
;
A
#
# COMPACT_ATOMS: atom_id res chain seq x y z
N MET A 1 -21.46 -16.07 -15.29
CA MET A 1 -21.38 -16.31 -13.84
C MET A 1 -21.77 -15.01 -13.16
N GLU A 2 -22.62 -15.07 -12.14
CA GLU A 2 -23.05 -13.87 -11.42
C GLU A 2 -21.95 -13.44 -10.43
N ALA A 3 -21.71 -12.14 -10.30
CA ALA A 3 -20.72 -11.61 -9.36
C ALA A 3 -21.26 -11.74 -7.93
N GLN A 4 -20.38 -12.09 -6.98
CA GLN A 4 -20.74 -12.22 -5.57
C GLN A 4 -19.73 -11.47 -4.71
N VAL A 5 -20.10 -11.17 -3.47
CA VAL A 5 -19.20 -10.54 -2.51
C VAL A 5 -17.98 -11.44 -2.25
N ILE A 6 -16.79 -10.85 -2.22
CA ILE A 6 -15.54 -11.53 -1.90
C ILE A 6 -15.51 -11.78 -0.39
N LYS A 7 -15.39 -13.06 0.01
CA LYS A 7 -15.39 -13.48 1.43
C LYS A 7 -14.10 -14.16 1.86
N ASN A 8 -13.23 -14.46 0.90
CA ASN A 8 -12.00 -15.20 1.12
C ASN A 8 -11.01 -14.90 -0.02
N LYS A 9 -9.76 -15.29 0.20
CA LYS A 9 -8.66 -15.10 -0.76
C LYS A 9 -8.91 -15.78 -2.11
N SER A 10 -9.54 -16.96 -2.15
CA SER A 10 -9.79 -17.65 -3.42
C SER A 10 -10.76 -16.88 -4.33
N HIS A 11 -11.78 -16.23 -3.77
CA HIS A 11 -12.67 -15.35 -4.53
C HIS A 11 -11.92 -14.13 -5.07
N HIS A 12 -11.05 -13.55 -4.24
CA HIS A 12 -10.21 -12.41 -4.59
C HIS A 12 -9.25 -12.74 -5.74
N ASP A 13 -8.47 -13.82 -5.62
CA ASP A 13 -7.52 -14.27 -6.64
C ASP A 13 -8.23 -14.57 -7.98
N LYS A 14 -9.42 -15.17 -7.92
CA LYS A 14 -10.22 -15.46 -9.11
C LYS A 14 -10.71 -14.19 -9.81
N TYR A 15 -11.18 -13.20 -9.06
CA TYR A 15 -11.65 -11.94 -9.62
C TYR A 15 -10.50 -11.08 -10.14
N LEU A 16 -9.33 -11.10 -9.49
CA LEU A 16 -8.11 -10.49 -10.02
C LEU A 16 -7.73 -11.08 -11.39
N ALA A 17 -7.68 -12.40 -11.52
CA ALA A 17 -7.37 -13.05 -12.80
C ALA A 17 -8.41 -12.73 -13.89
N GLU A 18 -9.70 -12.62 -13.53
CA GLU A 18 -10.74 -12.20 -14.46
C GLU A 18 -10.58 -10.73 -14.88
N ILE A 19 -10.28 -9.83 -13.94
CA ILE A 19 -9.98 -8.41 -14.22
C ILE A 19 -8.83 -8.29 -15.22
N GLU A 20 -7.69 -8.95 -14.97
CA GLU A 20 -6.54 -8.94 -15.88
C GLU A 20 -6.92 -9.39 -17.30
N SER A 21 -7.68 -10.48 -17.41
CA SER A 21 -8.16 -10.99 -18.69
C SER A 21 -9.12 -10.02 -19.40
N LEU A 22 -9.97 -9.31 -18.65
CA LEU A 22 -10.92 -8.35 -19.22
C LEU A 22 -10.23 -7.04 -19.63
N MET A 23 -9.26 -6.55 -18.85
CA MET A 23 -8.46 -5.37 -19.18
C MET A 23 -7.67 -5.58 -20.46
N GLY A 24 -7.09 -6.77 -20.66
CA GLY A 24 -6.36 -7.10 -21.90
C GLY A 24 -7.21 -7.09 -23.17
N LYS A 25 -8.54 -7.00 -23.05
CA LYS A 25 -9.48 -6.89 -24.19
C LYS A 25 -9.84 -5.45 -24.54
N ASP A 26 -9.35 -4.48 -23.77
CA ASP A 26 -9.63 -3.05 -23.94
C ASP A 26 -11.12 -2.72 -24.19
N PRO A 27 -12.02 -3.11 -23.27
CA PRO A 27 -13.45 -2.97 -23.49
C PRO A 27 -13.90 -1.50 -23.39
N LEU A 28 -14.82 -1.11 -24.26
CA LEU A 28 -15.55 0.15 -24.08
C LEU A 28 -16.28 0.13 -22.72
N PRO A 29 -16.23 1.22 -21.92
CA PRO A 29 -16.83 1.27 -20.58
C PRO A 29 -18.31 0.85 -20.56
N GLU A 30 -19.09 1.36 -21.51
CA GLU A 30 -20.53 1.10 -21.61
C GLU A 30 -20.89 -0.32 -22.07
N SER A 31 -19.91 -1.06 -22.60
CA SER A 31 -20.11 -2.43 -23.03
C SER A 31 -20.41 -3.34 -21.84
N ARG A 32 -21.03 -4.49 -22.11
CA ARG A 32 -21.25 -5.52 -21.09
C ARG A 32 -19.94 -5.97 -20.41
N ILE A 33 -18.84 -5.97 -21.16
CA ILE A 33 -17.51 -6.33 -20.67
C ILE A 33 -16.96 -5.22 -19.77
N GLY A 34 -17.11 -3.96 -20.17
CA GLY A 34 -16.71 -2.79 -19.37
C GLY A 34 -17.45 -2.73 -18.03
N LYS A 35 -18.78 -2.88 -18.05
CA LYS A 35 -19.61 -2.93 -16.82
C LYS A 35 -19.24 -4.10 -15.90
N ARG A 36 -18.89 -5.25 -16.47
CA ARG A 36 -18.41 -6.42 -15.72
C ARG A 36 -17.07 -6.13 -15.05
N LEU A 37 -16.14 -5.51 -15.79
CA LEU A 37 -14.83 -5.13 -15.30
C LEU A 37 -14.95 -4.13 -14.15
N GLU A 38 -15.74 -3.06 -14.32
CA GLU A 38 -16.00 -2.05 -13.29
C GLU A 38 -16.55 -2.68 -12.00
N LEU A 39 -17.54 -3.58 -12.13
CA LEU A 39 -18.10 -4.29 -10.98
C LEU A 39 -17.05 -5.13 -10.24
N LEU A 40 -16.22 -5.88 -10.97
CA LEU A 40 -15.19 -6.73 -10.36
C LEU A 40 -14.12 -5.90 -9.66
N VAL A 41 -13.66 -4.81 -10.28
CA VAL A 41 -12.69 -3.87 -9.67
C VAL A 41 -13.26 -3.32 -8.37
N THR A 42 -14.52 -2.85 -8.39
CA THR A 42 -15.18 -2.32 -7.18
C THR A 42 -15.23 -3.36 -6.05
N LEU A 43 -15.52 -4.62 -6.36
CA LEU A 43 -15.57 -5.70 -5.37
C LEU A 43 -14.18 -6.02 -4.79
N VAL A 44 -13.15 -6.05 -5.64
CA VAL A 44 -11.76 -6.29 -5.23
C VAL A 44 -11.28 -5.15 -4.33
N GLU A 45 -11.47 -3.89 -4.73
CA GLU A 45 -11.09 -2.72 -3.93
C GLU A 45 -11.75 -2.70 -2.55
N ALA A 46 -13.04 -3.07 -2.47
CA ALA A 46 -13.76 -3.14 -1.20
C ALA A 46 -13.14 -4.19 -0.27
N TYR A 47 -12.83 -5.38 -0.79
CA TYR A 47 -12.20 -6.45 -0.01
C TYR A 47 -10.77 -6.08 0.41
N GLU A 48 -9.97 -5.53 -0.50
CA GLU A 48 -8.58 -5.15 -0.22
C GLU A 48 -8.47 -4.04 0.81
N ARG A 49 -9.41 -3.10 0.82
CA ARG A 49 -9.45 -2.03 1.83
C ARG A 49 -9.58 -2.56 3.25
N GLU A 50 -10.30 -3.66 3.44
CA GLU A 50 -10.49 -4.31 4.74
C GLU A 50 -9.34 -5.27 5.09
N HIS A 51 -8.80 -6.00 4.11
CA HIS A 51 -7.88 -7.13 4.35
C HIS A 51 -6.41 -6.81 4.06
N TYR A 52 -6.14 -5.86 3.19
CA TYR A 52 -4.81 -5.43 2.73
C TYR A 52 -4.63 -3.93 2.93
N PHE A 53 -5.18 -3.38 4.02
CA PHE A 53 -5.01 -1.98 4.37
C PHE A 53 -3.52 -1.64 4.52
N ILE A 54 -2.95 -0.99 3.51
CA ILE A 54 -1.62 -0.40 3.62
C ILE A 54 -1.79 0.89 4.41
N GLY A 55 -1.56 0.79 5.73
CA GLY A 55 -1.50 1.96 6.60
C GLY A 55 -0.40 2.93 6.14
N LYS A 56 -0.37 4.12 6.75
CA LYS A 56 0.76 5.05 6.51
C LYS A 56 2.07 4.29 6.81
N PRO A 57 3.09 4.39 5.94
CA PRO A 57 4.39 3.78 6.21
C PRO A 57 4.87 4.26 7.58
N ASP A 58 5.50 3.36 8.34
CA ASP A 58 6.11 3.75 9.61
C ASP A 58 7.09 4.90 9.32
N PRO A 59 6.87 6.10 9.90
CA PRO A 59 7.69 7.26 9.60
C PRO A 59 9.17 7.04 9.98
N ILE A 60 9.46 6.17 10.95
CA ILE A 60 10.83 5.77 11.27
C ILE A 60 11.44 4.95 10.14
N GLU A 61 10.66 4.04 9.58
CA GLU A 61 11.11 3.21 8.45
C GLU A 61 11.32 4.05 7.19
N ALA A 62 10.46 5.03 6.95
CA ALA A 62 10.65 6.00 5.87
C ALA A 62 11.95 6.81 6.03
N ILE A 63 12.31 7.20 7.26
CA ILE A 63 13.59 7.87 7.54
C ILE A 63 14.77 6.93 7.23
N LYS A 64 14.71 5.67 7.66
CA LYS A 64 15.80 4.69 7.43
C LYS A 64 16.00 4.40 5.95
N ILE A 65 14.92 4.19 5.19
CA ILE A 65 14.98 4.00 3.73
C ILE A 65 15.66 5.22 3.10
N ARG A 66 15.25 6.44 3.48
CA ARG A 66 15.86 7.64 2.94
C ARG A 66 17.33 7.79 3.32
N MET A 67 17.71 7.35 4.52
CA MET A 67 19.12 7.29 4.91
C MET A 67 19.92 6.34 4.03
N GLU A 68 19.37 5.16 3.72
CA GLU A 68 20.01 4.19 2.83
C GLU A 68 20.16 4.74 1.41
N ASP A 69 19.07 5.26 0.82
CA ASP A 69 19.05 5.85 -0.52
C ASP A 69 20.08 6.98 -0.69
N MET A 70 20.30 7.76 0.37
CA MET A 70 21.19 8.92 0.37
C MET A 70 22.57 8.63 0.98
N GLY A 71 22.85 7.40 1.42
CA GLY A 71 24.09 7.04 2.12
C GLY A 71 24.33 7.79 3.44
N LEU A 72 23.27 8.26 4.09
CA LEU A 72 23.34 9.01 5.36
C LEU A 72 23.55 8.07 6.54
N LYS A 73 24.37 8.50 7.49
CA LYS A 73 24.55 7.84 8.79
C LYS A 73 23.72 8.57 9.83
N GLN A 74 23.46 7.92 10.97
CA GLN A 74 22.68 8.54 12.08
C GLN A 74 23.27 9.88 12.53
N LYS A 75 24.60 10.00 12.54
CA LYS A 75 25.29 11.27 12.88
C LYS A 75 24.91 12.43 11.95
N ASP A 76 24.50 12.14 10.72
CA ASP A 76 24.16 13.16 9.73
C ASP A 76 22.73 13.70 9.95
N LEU A 77 21.93 13.04 10.81
CA LEU A 77 20.62 13.51 11.25
C LEU A 77 20.68 14.47 12.45
N VAL A 78 21.84 14.65 13.07
CA VAL A 78 22.05 15.51 14.24
C VAL A 78 21.57 16.95 14.02
N PRO A 79 21.84 17.61 12.87
CA PRO A 79 21.37 18.96 12.61
C PRO A 79 19.84 19.11 12.60
N TYR A 80 19.10 18.03 12.38
CA TYR A 80 17.65 18.04 12.22
C TYR A 80 16.90 17.56 13.47
N ILE A 81 17.47 16.59 14.20
CA ILE A 81 16.81 15.96 15.36
C ILE A 81 17.44 16.41 16.70
N GLY A 82 18.68 16.88 16.67
CA GLY A 82 19.46 17.27 17.85
C GLY A 82 20.59 16.29 18.15
N SER A 83 20.83 15.96 19.42
CA SER A 83 21.98 15.13 19.79
C SER A 83 21.95 13.72 19.20
N GLN A 84 23.12 13.07 19.08
CA GLN A 84 23.22 11.67 18.62
C GLN A 84 22.35 10.71 19.45
N SER A 85 22.25 10.94 20.76
CA SER A 85 21.36 10.18 21.64
C SER A 85 19.89 10.35 21.24
N LYS A 86 19.44 11.57 20.92
CA LYS A 86 18.06 11.80 20.44
C LYS A 86 17.81 11.13 19.09
N VAL A 87 18.77 11.17 18.16
CA VAL A 87 18.65 10.48 16.87
C VAL A 87 18.47 8.97 17.09
N SER A 88 19.29 8.36 17.94
CA SER A 88 19.21 6.93 18.24
C SER A 88 17.88 6.55 18.91
N GLU A 89 17.40 7.35 19.86
CA GLU A 89 16.10 7.16 20.51
C GLU A 89 14.93 7.23 19.52
N VAL A 90 14.99 8.15 18.57
CA VAL A 90 13.97 8.29 17.52
C VAL A 90 14.00 7.10 16.56
N LEU A 91 15.18 6.72 16.05
CA LEU A 91 15.31 5.61 15.09
C LEU A 91 15.02 4.23 15.71
N SER A 92 15.12 4.12 17.03
CA SER A 92 14.74 2.91 17.80
C SER A 92 13.31 2.94 18.32
N GLY A 93 12.55 4.01 18.07
CA GLY A 93 11.16 4.16 18.52
C GLY A 93 10.98 4.41 20.01
N LYS A 94 12.06 4.57 20.79
CA LYS A 94 12.01 4.90 22.22
C LYS A 94 11.47 6.30 22.46
N ARG A 95 11.63 7.18 21.48
CA ARG A 95 11.10 8.55 21.49
C ARG A 95 10.21 8.74 20.27
N SER A 96 9.02 9.29 20.49
CA SER A 96 8.12 9.65 19.39
C SER A 96 8.74 10.73 18.50
N LEU A 97 8.49 10.62 17.20
CA LEU A 97 8.69 11.73 16.27
C LEU A 97 7.67 12.83 16.63
N SER A 98 8.16 14.00 17.03
CA SER A 98 7.33 15.20 17.00
C SER A 98 7.33 15.70 15.57
N ILE A 99 6.21 15.54 14.87
CA ILE A 99 5.99 16.11 13.54
C ILE A 99 5.60 17.58 13.71
#